data_AF-A0A7H8PQE5-F1
#
_entry.id   AF-A0A7H8PQE5-F1
#
_cell.length_a   1.000
_cell.length_b   1.000
_cell.length_c   1.000
_cell.angle_alpha   90.00
_cell.angle_beta   90.00
_cell.angle_gamma   90.00
#
_symmetry.space_group_name_H-M   'P 1'
#
loop_
_entity.id
_entity.type
_entity.pdbx_description
1 polymer ?
#
loop_
_entity_poly.entity_id
_entity_poly.type
_entity_poly.pdbx_seq_one_letter_code
_entity_poly.pdbx_strand_id
1 'polypeptide(L)'
;MRKEIITLLVVSTFLINCNNDSKKKNLQVSENITSHEKVKEEKGICDNYKSKGSLLIACKSWKDKLGDNAIIFSKNIKGTEKVEFFAELVKNNSNSSYLNIYDFIENCPVDFDINYIENSLSITDLDSDNIKEICFLYELACQGGIGPTTMKLMMIEADQKYKIRGLRKDEVSIRNPDIAINYDKSIIDKSFYKAPKKFLSFAQKKWEQNYGTKLRENISTLRKIQKVKSNDEGIATVTLSDNTVIKFEDPSPSFYNLSSYKIQHENIIVSSSGDSYGNEISIFLKLDSKKNEFYVTKVIVNFVLKQKSENNLKICTIDNINIPLVNYDSDEIYEKLTEAEDCIIKTQ
;
A
#
# COMPACT_ATOMS: atom_id res chain seq x y z
N MET A 1 -42.21 -54.28 -24.43
CA MET A 1 -41.50 -55.20 -23.52
C MET A 1 -40.94 -54.40 -22.36
N ARG A 2 -41.20 -54.87 -21.13
CA ARG A 2 -40.90 -54.27 -19.82
C ARG A 2 -39.40 -54.14 -19.50
N LYS A 3 -39.07 -53.10 -18.71
CA LYS A 3 -38.29 -53.07 -17.44
C LYS A 3 -37.88 -51.60 -17.21
N GLU A 4 -38.62 -50.79 -16.44
CA GLU A 4 -38.60 -50.60 -14.98
C GLU A 4 -37.22 -50.37 -14.33
N ILE A 5 -37.10 -49.26 -13.60
CA ILE A 5 -36.49 -49.02 -12.24
C ILE A 5 -36.29 -47.48 -12.11
N ILE A 6 -37.26 -46.74 -11.59
CA ILE A 6 -37.54 -46.37 -10.17
C ILE A 6 -36.64 -45.23 -9.65
N THR A 7 -37.23 -44.03 -9.68
CA THR A 7 -36.92 -42.81 -8.94
C THR A 7 -37.31 -42.97 -7.46
N LEU A 8 -36.50 -42.50 -6.51
CA LEU A 8 -36.99 -42.24 -5.15
C LEU A 8 -36.35 -40.99 -4.53
N LEU A 9 -37.17 -39.94 -4.47
CA LEU A 9 -37.02 -38.73 -3.65
C LEU A 9 -37.78 -39.00 -2.35
N VAL A 10 -37.14 -38.84 -1.18
CA VAL A 10 -37.88 -38.73 0.09
C VAL A 10 -37.32 -37.56 0.89
N VAL A 11 -38.10 -36.47 0.82
CA VAL A 11 -38.10 -35.37 1.77
C VAL A 11 -38.92 -35.83 2.98
N SER A 12 -38.33 -35.77 4.18
CA SER A 12 -39.08 -35.93 5.43
C SER A 12 -38.93 -34.66 6.26
N THR A 13 -40.00 -33.87 6.24
CA THR A 13 -40.30 -32.81 7.20
C THR A 13 -40.91 -33.41 8.46
N PHE A 14 -40.40 -33.06 9.63
CA PHE A 14 -41.17 -33.12 10.88
C PHE A 14 -41.09 -31.77 11.60
N LEU A 15 -42.27 -31.20 11.84
CA LEU A 15 -42.53 -29.98 12.60
C LEU A 15 -42.68 -30.32 14.10
N ILE A 16 -42.01 -29.52 14.93
CA ILE A 16 -42.40 -28.89 16.21
C ILE A 16 -43.65 -29.44 16.93
N ASN A 17 -43.54 -29.82 18.23
CA ASN A 17 -44.15 -29.07 19.36
C ASN A 17 -43.75 -29.58 20.77
N CYS A 18 -43.80 -28.66 21.73
CA CYS A 18 -43.38 -28.73 23.13
C CYS A 18 -44.40 -29.35 24.13
N ASN A 19 -43.86 -29.64 25.32
CA ASN A 19 -44.35 -29.31 26.67
C ASN A 19 -44.93 -30.40 27.62
N ASN A 20 -44.26 -30.45 28.78
CA ASN A 20 -44.71 -30.56 30.17
C ASN A 20 -45.35 -31.83 30.80
N ASP A 21 -44.82 -32.05 32.01
CA ASP A 21 -45.43 -32.55 33.25
C ASP A 21 -45.48 -34.05 33.61
N SER A 22 -44.53 -34.38 34.50
CA SER A 22 -44.78 -34.90 35.86
C SER A 22 -44.90 -36.42 36.12
N LYS A 23 -44.20 -36.80 37.23
CA LYS A 23 -44.41 -37.90 38.19
C LYS A 23 -43.63 -39.24 38.07
N LYS A 24 -42.79 -39.40 39.10
CA LYS A 24 -42.11 -40.57 39.71
C LYS A 24 -42.81 -41.94 39.65
N LYS A 25 -42.01 -43.00 39.43
CA LYS A 25 -41.77 -44.19 40.32
C LYS A 25 -40.87 -45.21 39.58
N ASN A 26 -39.61 -45.40 39.97
CA ASN A 26 -39.00 -46.32 40.97
C ASN A 26 -38.78 -47.78 40.51
N LEU A 27 -37.52 -48.16 40.24
CA LEU A 27 -36.75 -49.36 40.64
C LEU A 27 -35.57 -49.56 39.64
N GLN A 28 -34.38 -50.07 39.94
CA GLN A 28 -33.38 -49.97 41.02
C GLN A 28 -32.09 -50.62 40.42
N VAL A 29 -30.91 -50.18 40.87
CA VAL A 29 -29.59 -50.85 40.76
C VAL A 29 -28.85 -50.72 39.41
N SER A 30 -27.76 -49.95 39.34
CA SER A 30 -26.41 -50.32 39.82
C SER A 30 -25.48 -49.09 39.70
N GLU A 31 -24.82 -48.75 40.80
CA GLU A 31 -23.71 -47.80 40.81
C GLU A 31 -22.52 -48.41 40.06
N ASN A 32 -22.01 -47.71 39.07
CA ASN A 32 -20.60 -47.81 38.68
C ASN A 32 -20.06 -46.39 38.60
N ILE A 33 -19.42 -45.99 39.69
CA ILE A 33 -18.55 -44.83 39.78
C ILE A 33 -17.42 -45.06 38.79
N THR A 34 -17.44 -44.34 37.68
CA THR A 34 -16.24 -44.14 36.86
C THR A 34 -15.92 -42.66 36.96
N SER A 35 -14.91 -42.36 37.77
CA SER A 35 -14.28 -41.05 37.86
C SER A 35 -13.85 -40.61 36.46
N HIS A 36 -14.63 -39.75 35.83
CA HIS A 36 -14.09 -38.93 34.74
C HIS A 36 -13.09 -37.96 35.37
N GLU A 37 -11.80 -38.30 35.25
CA GLU A 37 -10.73 -37.34 35.32
C GLU A 37 -11.12 -36.13 34.47
N LYS A 38 -11.33 -34.99 35.14
CA LYS A 38 -11.24 -33.69 34.50
C LYS A 38 -9.85 -33.58 33.92
N VAL A 39 -9.71 -33.81 32.61
CA VAL A 39 -8.56 -33.33 31.84
C VAL A 39 -8.49 -31.83 32.13
N LYS A 40 -7.49 -31.42 32.92
CA LYS A 40 -7.19 -30.00 33.09
C LYS A 40 -6.81 -29.49 31.71
N GLU A 41 -7.67 -28.69 31.13
CA GLU A 41 -7.35 -27.88 29.96
C GLU A 41 -6.11 -27.05 30.33
N GLU A 42 -4.97 -27.35 29.71
CA GLU A 42 -3.75 -26.58 29.94
C GLU A 42 -4.00 -25.15 29.46
N LYS A 43 -4.03 -24.22 30.42
CA LYS A 43 -4.18 -22.79 30.16
C LYS A 43 -3.08 -22.31 29.20
N GLY A 44 -3.47 -21.69 28.08
CA GLY A 44 -2.55 -21.19 27.07
C GLY A 44 -1.82 -19.92 27.50
N ILE A 45 -0.90 -19.41 26.66
CA ILE A 45 -0.15 -18.16 26.94
C ILE A 45 -1.11 -17.01 27.29
N CYS A 46 -2.23 -16.89 26.56
CA CYS A 46 -3.24 -15.84 26.76
C CYS A 46 -3.92 -15.88 28.14
N ASP A 47 -3.96 -17.05 28.80
CA ASP A 47 -4.64 -17.21 30.09
C ASP A 47 -3.73 -16.90 31.28
N ASN A 48 -2.41 -16.95 31.08
CA ASN A 48 -1.42 -16.87 32.15
C ASN A 48 -0.56 -15.59 32.07
N TYR A 49 -0.43 -14.99 30.89
CA TYR A 49 0.43 -13.81 30.72
C TYR A 49 -0.19 -12.58 31.39
N LYS A 50 0.58 -11.97 32.30
CA LYS A 50 0.21 -10.69 32.91
C LYS A 50 0.66 -9.54 32.02
N SER A 51 -0.28 -8.92 31.31
CA SER A 51 0.00 -7.76 30.45
C SER A 51 0.53 -6.57 31.23
N LYS A 52 1.29 -5.70 30.55
CA LYS A 52 1.76 -4.42 31.08
C LYS A 52 0.62 -3.43 31.31
N GLY A 53 -0.38 -3.43 30.43
CA GLY A 53 -1.61 -2.70 30.62
C GLY A 53 -2.54 -3.41 31.61
N SER A 54 -3.25 -2.64 32.43
CA SER A 54 -4.26 -3.14 33.36
C SER A 54 -5.56 -3.56 32.67
N LEU A 55 -5.86 -2.96 31.52
CA LEU A 55 -7.00 -3.32 30.68
C LEU A 55 -6.55 -4.19 29.51
N LEU A 56 -6.92 -5.47 29.52
CA LEU A 56 -6.72 -6.38 28.39
C LEU A 56 -7.74 -6.07 27.28
N ILE A 57 -7.26 -5.89 26.05
CA ILE A 57 -8.11 -5.64 24.88
C ILE A 57 -8.33 -6.93 24.10
N ALA A 58 -7.24 -7.60 23.74
CA ALA A 58 -7.28 -8.82 22.96
C ALA A 58 -5.99 -9.63 23.16
N CYS A 59 -6.09 -10.95 23.00
CA CYS A 59 -4.95 -11.85 22.93
C CYS A 59 -5.14 -12.86 21.81
N LYS A 60 -4.08 -13.11 21.05
CA LYS A 60 -4.09 -14.15 20.01
C LYS A 60 -2.79 -14.95 20.07
N SER A 61 -2.91 -16.26 20.20
CA SER A 61 -1.79 -17.19 20.14
C SER A 61 -1.68 -17.87 18.77
N TRP A 62 -0.47 -18.29 18.42
CA TRP A 62 -0.17 -19.11 17.25
C TRP A 62 1.06 -19.97 17.50
N LYS A 63 1.29 -20.94 16.63
CA LYS A 63 2.50 -21.76 16.61
C LYS A 63 3.23 -21.56 15.30
N ASP A 64 4.56 -21.46 15.38
CA ASP A 64 5.43 -21.33 14.23
C ASP A 64 6.81 -21.97 14.52
N LYS A 65 7.78 -21.75 13.63
CA LYS A 65 9.14 -22.30 13.78
C LYS A 65 9.86 -21.83 15.06
N LEU A 66 9.46 -20.71 15.66
CA LEU A 66 10.03 -20.16 16.89
C LEU A 66 9.36 -20.71 18.17
N GLY A 67 8.28 -21.48 18.02
CA GLY A 67 7.57 -22.15 19.11
C GLY A 67 6.12 -21.68 19.24
N ASP A 68 5.62 -21.70 20.48
CA ASP A 68 4.29 -21.18 20.81
C ASP A 68 4.43 -19.68 21.11
N ASN A 69 3.67 -18.86 20.39
CA ASN A 69 3.74 -17.41 20.47
C ASN A 69 2.36 -16.81 20.78
N ALA A 70 2.36 -15.60 21.30
CA ALA A 70 1.15 -14.80 21.44
C ALA A 70 1.44 -13.31 21.26
N ILE A 71 0.42 -12.58 20.81
CA ILE A 71 0.36 -11.12 20.83
C ILE A 71 -0.75 -10.71 21.79
N ILE A 72 -0.42 -9.78 22.69
CA ILE A 72 -1.32 -9.27 23.72
C ILE A 72 -1.45 -7.76 23.54
N PHE A 73 -2.68 -7.30 23.37
CA PHE A 73 -3.03 -5.88 23.32
C PHE A 73 -3.61 -5.46 24.66
N SER A 74 -3.04 -4.41 25.26
CA SER A 74 -3.53 -3.89 26.54
C SER A 74 -3.37 -2.37 26.63
N LYS A 75 -4.10 -1.77 27.57
CA LYS A 75 -4.08 -0.34 27.85
C LYS A 75 -3.90 -0.04 29.34
N ASN A 76 -3.35 1.13 29.63
CA ASN A 76 -3.55 1.82 30.91
C ASN A 76 -4.28 3.13 30.65
N ILE A 77 -5.29 3.43 31.45
CA ILE A 77 -5.99 4.72 31.44
C ILE A 77 -5.72 5.38 32.80
N LYS A 78 -5.06 6.53 32.78
CA LYS A 78 -4.73 7.34 33.96
C LYS A 78 -5.61 8.58 33.96
N GLY A 79 -6.84 8.41 34.44
CA GLY A 79 -7.85 9.47 34.46
C GLY A 79 -8.06 10.09 33.07
N THR A 80 -8.20 11.40 33.04
CA THR A 80 -8.30 12.21 31.81
C THR A 80 -6.96 12.81 31.39
N GLU A 81 -5.83 12.32 31.91
CA GLU A 81 -4.51 12.90 31.63
C GLU A 81 -3.72 12.11 30.60
N LYS A 82 -3.82 10.77 30.67
CA LYS A 82 -2.99 9.89 29.86
C LYS A 82 -3.66 8.54 29.55
N VAL A 83 -3.48 8.08 28.32
CA VAL A 83 -3.74 6.70 27.91
C VAL A 83 -2.45 6.12 27.34
N GLU A 84 -2.17 4.87 27.70
CA GLU A 84 -1.01 4.12 27.25
C GLU A 84 -1.49 2.85 26.57
N PHE A 85 -0.89 2.51 25.43
CA PHE A 85 -1.19 1.32 24.65
C PHE A 85 0.04 0.43 24.56
N PHE A 86 -0.18 -0.87 24.70
CA PHE A 86 0.84 -1.90 24.62
C PHE A 86 0.42 -2.98 23.64
N ALA A 87 1.33 -3.37 22.74
CA ALA A 87 1.26 -4.62 22.02
C ALA A 87 2.51 -5.45 22.34
N GLU A 88 2.31 -6.56 23.04
CA GLU A 88 3.35 -7.40 23.61
C GLU A 88 3.40 -8.73 22.89
N LEU A 89 4.55 -9.08 22.29
CA LEU A 89 4.79 -10.41 21.74
C LEU A 89 5.57 -11.27 22.73
N VAL A 90 5.03 -12.45 22.99
CA VAL A 90 5.50 -13.40 24.01
C VAL A 90 5.73 -14.75 23.34
N LYS A 91 6.76 -15.47 23.78
CA LYS A 91 7.10 -16.82 23.31
C LYS A 91 7.16 -17.81 24.47
N ASN A 92 6.76 -19.05 24.23
CA ASN A 92 6.94 -20.23 25.09
C ASN A 92 6.65 -19.98 26.59
N ASN A 93 5.41 -19.59 26.93
CA ASN A 93 4.97 -19.31 28.30
C ASN A 93 5.91 -18.37 29.10
N SER A 94 6.69 -17.52 28.41
CA SER A 94 7.58 -16.56 29.04
C SER A 94 6.79 -15.54 29.86
N ASN A 95 7.32 -15.19 31.03
CA ASN A 95 6.78 -14.12 31.87
C ASN A 95 7.12 -12.72 31.34
N SER A 96 7.89 -12.61 30.26
CA SER A 96 8.25 -11.35 29.62
C SER A 96 8.06 -11.41 28.11
N SER A 97 7.65 -10.28 27.54
CA SER A 97 7.61 -10.08 26.10
C SER A 97 9.02 -9.94 25.52
N TYR A 98 9.26 -10.60 24.39
CA TYR A 98 10.51 -10.42 23.64
C TYR A 98 10.47 -9.16 22.77
N LEU A 99 9.27 -8.67 22.45
CA LEU A 99 9.06 -7.44 21.70
C LEU A 99 7.84 -6.70 22.24
N ASN A 100 8.02 -5.42 22.50
CA ASN A 100 6.96 -4.52 22.94
C ASN A 100 6.81 -3.34 21.96
N ILE A 101 5.57 -2.98 21.67
CA ILE A 101 5.19 -1.73 21.02
C ILE A 101 4.44 -0.93 22.08
N TYR A 102 4.92 0.28 22.32
CA TYR A 102 4.37 1.20 23.29
C TYR A 102 4.03 2.50 22.58
N ASP A 103 2.84 3.00 22.87
CA ASP A 103 2.38 4.31 22.43
C ASP A 103 1.56 4.96 23.54
N PHE A 104 1.43 6.28 23.51
CA PHE A 104 0.64 6.99 24.50
C PHE A 104 0.08 8.29 23.93
N ILE A 105 -1.01 8.75 24.53
CA ILE A 105 -1.50 10.11 24.42
C ILE A 105 -1.45 10.70 25.82
N GLU A 106 -0.93 11.91 25.93
CA GLU A 106 -0.81 12.66 27.17
C GLU A 106 -1.13 14.13 26.86
N ASN A 107 -1.68 14.85 27.83
CA ASN A 107 -2.00 16.28 27.71
C ASN A 107 -2.91 16.62 26.52
N CYS A 108 -3.92 15.77 26.26
CA CYS A 108 -4.94 16.08 25.26
C CYS A 108 -6.01 17.02 25.88
N PRO A 109 -6.31 18.19 25.28
CA PRO A 109 -7.27 19.15 25.85
C PRO A 109 -8.74 18.77 25.62
N VAL A 110 -9.00 17.62 24.99
CA VAL A 110 -10.30 17.11 24.56
C VAL A 110 -10.34 15.60 24.82
N ASP A 111 -11.44 14.93 24.48
CA ASP A 111 -11.53 13.47 24.57
C ASP A 111 -10.45 12.77 23.74
N PHE A 112 -9.89 11.70 24.33
CA PHE A 112 -8.84 10.93 23.71
C PHE A 112 -8.91 9.45 24.03
N ASP A 113 -8.45 8.63 23.09
CA ASP A 113 -8.21 7.20 23.27
C ASP A 113 -7.20 6.68 22.22
N ILE A 114 -6.61 5.51 22.47
CA ILE A 114 -5.77 4.80 21.48
C ILE A 114 -6.48 3.53 21.03
N ASN A 115 -7.13 3.51 19.88
CA ASN A 115 -7.97 2.37 19.49
C ASN A 115 -7.20 1.31 18.71
N TYR A 116 -7.08 0.10 19.26
CA TYR A 116 -6.71 -1.06 18.46
C TYR A 116 -7.86 -1.40 17.50
N ILE A 117 -7.56 -1.49 16.20
CA ILE A 117 -8.56 -1.82 15.19
C ILE A 117 -8.73 -3.34 15.19
N GLU A 118 -9.79 -3.84 15.83
CA GLU A 118 -9.96 -5.26 16.17
C GLU A 118 -9.82 -6.21 14.96
N ASN A 119 -10.43 -5.86 13.84
CA ASN A 119 -10.42 -6.68 12.61
C ASN A 119 -9.18 -6.49 11.73
N SER A 120 -8.20 -5.71 12.20
CA SER A 120 -6.98 -5.44 11.44
C SER A 120 -5.94 -6.55 11.55
N LEU A 121 -5.90 -7.27 12.69
CA LEU A 121 -4.87 -8.26 12.99
C LEU A 121 -4.83 -9.36 11.93
N SER A 122 -3.62 -9.70 11.53
CA SER A 122 -3.32 -10.84 10.66
C SER A 122 -2.06 -11.51 11.12
N ILE A 123 -2.09 -12.84 11.10
CA ILE A 123 -0.98 -13.73 11.42
C ILE A 123 -0.81 -14.58 10.17
N THR A 124 0.23 -14.28 9.40
CA THR A 124 0.45 -14.83 8.06
C THR A 124 1.83 -15.48 7.97
N ASP A 125 2.13 -16.06 6.82
CA ASP A 125 3.44 -16.62 6.46
C ASP A 125 3.68 -16.27 5.00
N LEU A 126 3.97 -14.99 4.74
CA LEU A 126 3.92 -14.38 3.42
C LEU A 126 5.11 -14.82 2.56
N ASP A 127 6.26 -15.06 3.19
CA ASP A 127 7.48 -15.51 2.52
C ASP A 127 7.76 -17.02 2.65
N SER A 128 6.94 -17.75 3.41
CA SER A 128 6.98 -19.21 3.53
C SER A 128 8.22 -19.76 4.25
N ASP A 129 8.79 -18.99 5.18
CA ASP A 129 9.92 -19.41 6.02
C ASP A 129 9.48 -20.14 7.32
N ASN A 130 8.16 -20.25 7.53
CA ASN A 130 7.49 -20.82 8.70
C ASN A 130 7.67 -20.01 10.01
N ILE A 131 8.04 -18.74 9.91
CA ILE A 131 7.94 -17.71 10.94
C ILE A 131 6.75 -16.84 10.57
N LYS A 132 5.83 -16.56 11.52
CA LYS A 132 4.63 -15.80 11.17
C LYS A 132 4.91 -14.30 11.17
N GLU A 133 4.40 -13.59 10.15
CA GLU A 133 4.33 -12.14 10.19
C GLU A 133 3.01 -11.68 10.84
N ILE A 134 3.15 -10.81 11.82
CA ILE A 134 2.07 -10.26 12.62
C ILE A 134 1.83 -8.83 12.17
N CYS A 135 0.67 -8.56 11.59
CA CYS A 135 0.31 -7.25 11.09
C CYS A 135 -0.98 -6.75 11.76
N PHE A 136 -0.96 -5.54 12.32
CA PHE A 136 -2.13 -4.92 12.95
C PHE A 136 -2.08 -3.39 12.83
N LEU A 137 -3.22 -2.76 13.06
CA LEU A 137 -3.37 -1.31 13.04
C LEU A 137 -3.99 -0.80 14.34
N TYR A 138 -3.61 0.43 14.71
CA TYR A 138 -4.21 1.15 15.81
C TYR A 138 -4.21 2.66 15.55
N GLU A 139 -5.10 3.36 16.22
CA GLU A 139 -5.36 4.78 16.06
C GLU A 139 -5.02 5.54 17.34
N LEU A 140 -4.57 6.79 17.22
CA LEU A 140 -4.41 7.72 18.33
C LEU A 140 -5.40 8.86 18.10
N ALA A 141 -6.50 8.84 18.85
CA ALA A 141 -7.53 9.87 18.82
C ALA A 141 -7.29 10.87 19.95
N CYS A 142 -7.01 12.12 19.59
CA CYS A 142 -7.00 13.28 20.49
C CYS A 142 -7.69 14.42 19.75
N GLN A 143 -9.02 14.34 19.64
CA GLN A 143 -9.83 15.27 18.86
C GLN A 143 -11.26 15.35 19.39
N GLY A 144 -11.80 16.57 19.47
CA GLY A 144 -13.18 16.81 19.92
C GLY A 144 -14.22 16.86 18.80
N GLY A 145 -13.87 16.48 17.57
CA GLY A 145 -14.73 16.64 16.39
C GLY A 145 -14.48 15.59 15.31
N ILE A 146 -15.21 15.73 14.19
CA ILE A 146 -15.09 14.84 13.04
C ILE A 146 -13.88 15.28 12.21
N GLY A 147 -12.80 14.50 12.28
CA GLY A 147 -11.56 14.77 11.58
C GLY A 147 -10.70 13.51 11.44
N PRO A 148 -9.65 13.57 10.60
CA PRO A 148 -8.77 12.43 10.40
C PRO A 148 -8.02 12.09 11.68
N THR A 149 -7.87 10.81 11.97
CA THR A 149 -7.21 10.34 13.18
C THR A 149 -5.83 9.81 12.86
N THR A 150 -4.84 10.02 13.74
CA THR A 150 -3.52 9.39 13.56
C THR A 150 -3.70 7.88 13.55
N MET A 151 -3.17 7.20 12.54
CA MET A 151 -3.20 5.75 12.43
C MET A 151 -1.78 5.21 12.23
N LYS A 152 -1.51 4.05 12.81
CA LYS A 152 -0.24 3.35 12.68
C LYS A 152 -0.51 1.89 12.34
N LEU A 153 0.19 1.39 11.32
CA LEU A 153 0.27 -0.02 11.01
C LEU A 153 1.60 -0.53 11.49
N MET A 154 1.56 -1.65 12.20
CA MET A 154 2.72 -2.40 12.67
C MET A 154 2.71 -3.77 12.04
N MET A 155 3.81 -4.12 11.38
CA MET A 155 4.07 -5.46 10.89
C MET A 155 5.37 -5.97 11.51
N ILE A 156 5.38 -7.22 11.95
CA ILE A 156 6.45 -7.79 12.77
C ILE A 156 6.73 -9.19 12.28
N GLU A 157 7.99 -9.54 12.12
CA GLU A 157 8.46 -10.90 11.91
C GLU A 157 9.67 -11.12 12.80
N ALA A 158 9.65 -12.18 13.62
CA ALA A 158 10.63 -12.37 14.69
C ALA A 158 10.84 -11.06 15.51
N ASP A 159 12.03 -10.46 15.44
CA ASP A 159 12.37 -9.20 16.12
C ASP A 159 12.33 -7.94 15.22
N GLN A 160 12.08 -8.12 13.91
CA GLN A 160 12.04 -7.05 12.93
C GLN A 160 10.69 -6.33 12.94
N LYS A 161 10.71 -5.00 12.82
CA LYS A 161 9.51 -4.14 12.84
C LYS A 161 9.42 -3.31 11.57
N TYR A 162 8.28 -3.39 10.91
CA TYR A 162 7.92 -2.61 9.74
C TYR A 162 6.68 -1.77 10.04
N LYS A 163 6.64 -0.53 9.51
CA LYS A 163 5.65 0.45 9.97
C LYS A 163 5.15 1.33 8.83
N ILE A 164 3.86 1.61 8.84
CA ILE A 164 3.27 2.72 8.09
C ILE A 164 2.67 3.68 9.09
N ARG A 165 2.93 4.98 8.92
CA ARG A 165 2.40 6.04 9.79
C ARG A 165 1.72 7.10 8.96
N GLY A 166 0.57 7.56 9.43
CA GLY A 166 -0.13 8.66 8.79
C GLY A 166 -1.49 8.85 9.44
N LEU A 167 -2.48 9.13 8.61
CA LEU A 167 -3.83 9.41 9.05
C LEU A 167 -4.77 8.32 8.54
N ARG A 168 -5.80 8.01 9.32
CA ARG A 168 -7.05 7.43 8.84
C ARG A 168 -7.97 8.57 8.42
N LYS A 169 -8.60 8.42 7.26
CA LYS A 169 -9.61 9.38 6.78
C LYS A 169 -10.78 9.47 7.78
N ASP A 170 -11.39 10.65 7.87
CA ASP A 170 -12.64 10.79 8.64
C ASP A 170 -13.83 10.13 7.93
N GLU A 171 -14.91 9.92 8.67
CA GLU A 171 -16.13 9.28 8.18
C GLU A 171 -16.77 10.01 7.01
N VAL A 172 -16.66 11.34 6.94
CA VAL A 172 -17.21 12.14 5.83
C VAL A 172 -16.45 11.81 4.54
N SER A 173 -15.14 11.74 4.63
CA SER A 173 -14.23 11.44 3.51
C SER A 173 -14.29 9.98 3.06
N ILE A 174 -14.62 9.07 3.97
CA ILE A 174 -14.86 7.66 3.64
C ILE A 174 -16.18 7.51 2.86
N ARG A 175 -17.23 8.20 3.28
CA ARG A 175 -18.55 8.13 2.63
C ARG A 175 -18.63 8.91 1.32
N ASN A 176 -17.79 9.93 1.15
CA ASN A 176 -17.76 10.79 -0.03
C ASN A 176 -16.36 10.77 -0.68
N PRO A 177 -15.94 9.64 -1.26
CA PRO A 177 -14.59 9.48 -1.80
C PRO A 177 -14.28 10.41 -2.99
N ASP A 178 -15.32 10.92 -3.67
CA ASP A 178 -15.19 11.82 -4.81
C ASP A 178 -14.84 13.26 -4.40
N ILE A 179 -15.03 13.61 -3.11
CA ILE A 179 -14.60 14.90 -2.58
C ILE A 179 -13.10 14.84 -2.37
N ALA A 180 -12.36 15.57 -3.20
CA ALA A 180 -10.91 15.65 -3.13
C ALA A 180 -10.47 16.39 -1.85
N ILE A 181 -10.21 15.62 -0.79
CA ILE A 181 -9.59 16.11 0.44
C ILE A 181 -8.11 15.75 0.41
N ASN A 182 -7.26 16.78 0.41
CA ASN A 182 -5.82 16.61 0.34
C ASN A 182 -5.22 16.43 1.73
N TYR A 183 -5.29 15.20 2.24
CA TYR A 183 -4.57 14.84 3.46
C TYR A 183 -3.07 14.71 3.22
N ASP A 184 -2.30 14.91 4.28
CA ASP A 184 -0.90 14.56 4.31
C ASP A 184 -0.69 13.08 3.93
N LYS A 185 0.33 12.87 3.09
CA LYS A 185 0.67 11.54 2.61
C LYS A 185 1.27 10.70 3.74
N SER A 186 0.78 9.49 3.88
CA SER A 186 1.28 8.51 4.84
C SER A 186 2.70 8.06 4.50
N ILE A 187 3.52 7.83 5.52
CA ILE A 187 4.94 7.51 5.42
C ILE A 187 5.14 6.01 5.61
N ILE A 188 5.78 5.38 4.63
CA ILE A 188 6.29 4.00 4.72
C ILE A 188 7.68 4.06 5.35
N ASP A 189 7.89 3.32 6.43
CA ASP A 189 9.16 3.26 7.14
C ASP A 189 10.25 2.58 6.29
N LYS A 190 11.51 3.03 6.43
CA LYS A 190 12.65 2.52 5.65
C LYS A 190 12.95 1.05 5.93
N SER A 191 12.47 0.52 7.06
CA SER A 191 12.53 -0.91 7.39
C SER A 191 11.99 -1.80 6.26
N PHE A 192 10.96 -1.36 5.51
CA PHE A 192 10.42 -2.12 4.38
C PHE A 192 11.39 -2.25 3.19
N TYR A 193 12.48 -1.47 3.13
CA TYR A 193 13.38 -1.48 1.96
C TYR A 193 14.21 -2.76 1.87
N LYS A 194 14.46 -3.41 3.01
CA LYS A 194 15.21 -4.66 3.10
C LYS A 194 14.29 -5.88 3.30
N ALA A 195 12.99 -5.66 3.44
CA ALA A 195 12.01 -6.71 3.65
C ALA A 195 11.66 -7.42 2.34
N PRO A 196 11.16 -8.66 2.39
CA PRO A 196 10.48 -9.28 1.26
C PRO A 196 9.40 -8.35 0.68
N LYS A 197 9.36 -8.22 -0.66
CA LYS A 197 8.41 -7.30 -1.34
C LYS A 197 6.95 -7.54 -0.94
N LYS A 198 6.58 -8.80 -0.71
CA LYS A 198 5.24 -9.20 -0.29
C LYS A 198 4.81 -8.54 1.02
N PHE A 199 5.74 -8.21 1.93
CA PHE A 199 5.41 -7.59 3.21
C PHE A 199 4.88 -6.18 2.99
N LEU A 200 5.59 -5.39 2.18
CA LEU A 200 5.15 -4.05 1.85
C LEU A 200 3.81 -4.10 1.11
N SER A 201 3.66 -4.97 0.10
CA SER A 201 2.39 -5.12 -0.62
C SER A 201 1.22 -5.49 0.30
N PHE A 202 1.45 -6.39 1.26
CA PHE A 202 0.45 -6.79 2.24
C PHE A 202 0.08 -5.63 3.19
N ALA A 203 1.08 -4.95 3.73
CA ALA A 203 0.89 -3.79 4.61
C ALA A 203 0.16 -2.64 3.92
N GLN A 204 0.48 -2.36 2.65
CA GLN A 204 -0.21 -1.34 1.85
C GLN A 204 -1.69 -1.68 1.66
N LYS A 205 -2.01 -2.93 1.32
CA LYS A 205 -3.39 -3.39 1.20
C LYS A 205 -4.14 -3.25 2.53
N LYS A 206 -3.52 -3.63 3.65
CA LYS A 206 -4.10 -3.47 4.98
C LYS A 206 -4.32 -2.01 5.36
N TRP A 207 -3.38 -1.13 5.00
CA TRP A 207 -3.51 0.32 5.20
C TRP A 207 -4.71 0.89 4.46
N GLU A 208 -4.87 0.55 3.19
CA GLU A 208 -5.98 1.00 2.34
C GLU A 208 -7.33 0.44 2.80
N GLN A 209 -7.38 -0.85 3.16
CA GLN A 209 -8.58 -1.49 3.71
C GLN A 209 -9.09 -0.85 5.00
N ASN A 210 -8.21 -0.19 5.76
CA ASN A 210 -8.54 0.52 6.99
C ASN A 210 -8.55 2.04 6.79
N TYR A 211 -8.83 2.49 5.56
CA TYR A 211 -9.04 3.90 5.21
C TYR A 211 -7.86 4.83 5.50
N GLY A 212 -6.63 4.32 5.43
CA GLY A 212 -5.44 5.13 5.53
C GLY A 212 -5.30 6.15 4.40
N THR A 213 -4.63 7.28 4.67
CA THR A 213 -4.37 8.29 3.63
C THR A 213 -3.37 7.79 2.60
N LYS A 214 -3.34 8.48 1.45
CA LYS A 214 -2.48 8.12 0.31
C LYS A 214 -1.02 8.00 0.77
N LEU A 215 -0.38 6.89 0.41
CA LEU A 215 1.02 6.67 0.75
C LEU A 215 1.93 7.60 -0.06
N ARG A 216 2.96 8.14 0.59
CA ARG A 216 4.05 8.83 -0.08
C ARG A 216 4.75 7.82 -0.98
N GLU A 217 4.84 8.13 -2.27
CA GLU A 217 5.55 7.29 -3.21
C GLU A 217 6.98 7.10 -2.73
N ASN A 218 7.36 5.85 -2.48
CA ASN A 218 8.70 5.52 -2.04
C ASN A 218 9.64 5.61 -3.26
N ILE A 219 10.52 6.61 -3.24
CA ILE A 219 11.55 6.84 -4.27
C ILE A 219 12.50 5.62 -4.39
N SER A 220 12.56 4.76 -3.36
CA SER A 220 13.34 3.52 -3.35
C SER A 220 12.68 2.35 -4.09
N THR A 221 11.34 2.31 -4.21
CA THR A 221 10.60 1.24 -4.90
C THR A 221 10.15 1.63 -6.30
N LEU A 222 10.22 2.91 -6.66
CA LEU A 222 10.01 3.35 -8.04
C LEU A 222 11.13 2.77 -8.89
N ARG A 223 10.75 1.98 -9.91
CA ARG A 223 11.69 1.52 -10.93
C ARG A 223 12.37 2.75 -11.52
N LYS A 224 13.69 2.76 -11.52
CA LYS A 224 14.48 3.88 -12.03
C LYS A 224 14.99 3.59 -13.42
N ILE A 225 14.99 4.58 -14.28
CA ILE A 225 15.68 4.51 -15.57
C ILE A 225 17.18 4.37 -15.30
N GLN A 226 17.78 3.25 -15.73
CA GLN A 226 19.21 3.00 -15.62
C GLN A 226 19.93 3.34 -16.92
N LYS A 227 19.30 3.03 -18.05
CA LYS A 227 19.94 3.14 -19.35
C LYS A 227 18.91 3.43 -20.42
N VAL A 228 19.31 4.23 -21.40
CA VAL A 228 18.60 4.43 -22.66
C VAL A 228 19.58 4.20 -23.81
N LYS A 229 19.12 3.55 -24.88
CA LYS A 229 19.85 3.34 -26.14
C LYS A 229 18.86 3.48 -27.29
N SER A 230 19.31 3.99 -28.43
CA SER A 230 18.61 3.91 -29.71
C SER A 230 19.39 3.06 -30.70
N ASN A 231 18.70 2.51 -31.70
CA ASN A 231 19.32 1.93 -32.89
C ASN A 231 19.15 2.87 -34.09
N ASP A 232 19.79 2.52 -35.21
CA ASP A 232 19.71 3.30 -36.46
C ASP A 232 18.34 3.22 -37.15
N GLU A 233 17.42 2.40 -36.62
CA GLU A 233 16.04 2.25 -37.12
C GLU A 233 15.05 3.15 -36.35
N GLY A 234 15.53 4.02 -35.45
CA GLY A 234 14.66 4.90 -34.67
C GLY A 234 13.90 4.20 -33.54
N ILE A 235 14.35 3.04 -33.09
CA ILE A 235 13.78 2.35 -31.93
C ILE A 235 14.65 2.64 -30.69
N ALA A 236 14.06 3.33 -29.73
CA ALA A 236 14.64 3.54 -28.41
C ALA A 236 14.30 2.39 -27.46
N THR A 237 15.28 2.01 -26.64
CA THR A 237 15.18 0.97 -25.61
C THR A 237 15.63 1.55 -24.27
N VAL A 238 14.76 1.42 -23.26
CA VAL A 238 15.01 1.86 -21.90
C VAL A 238 15.08 0.67 -20.95
N THR A 239 16.17 0.55 -20.20
CA THR A 239 16.35 -0.45 -19.15
C THR A 239 16.09 0.18 -17.79
N LEU A 240 15.21 -0.46 -17.02
CA LEU A 240 14.85 -0.07 -15.66
C LEU A 240 15.69 -0.81 -14.62
N SER A 241 15.65 -0.34 -13.38
CA SER A 241 16.41 -0.88 -12.24
C SER A 241 16.10 -2.33 -11.86
N ASP A 242 15.00 -2.88 -12.35
CA ASP A 242 14.62 -4.29 -12.19
C ASP A 242 14.90 -5.13 -13.45
N ASN A 243 15.70 -4.60 -14.38
CA ASN A 243 15.99 -5.16 -15.70
C ASN A 243 14.80 -5.23 -16.66
N THR A 244 13.65 -4.63 -16.32
CA THR A 244 12.56 -4.45 -17.29
C THR A 244 13.05 -3.61 -18.46
N VAL A 245 12.67 -3.99 -19.68
CA VAL A 245 13.02 -3.29 -20.90
C VAL A 245 11.75 -2.73 -21.54
N ILE A 246 11.71 -1.42 -21.73
CA ILE A 246 10.65 -0.72 -22.45
C ILE A 246 11.21 -0.29 -23.81
N LYS A 247 10.42 -0.45 -24.87
CA LYS A 247 10.78 0.01 -26.23
C LYS A 247 9.75 1.01 -26.72
N PHE A 248 10.20 2.01 -27.48
CA PHE A 248 9.33 2.97 -28.16
C PHE A 248 10.03 3.49 -29.42
N GLU A 249 9.22 3.96 -30.37
CA GLU A 249 9.71 4.65 -31.58
C GLU A 249 10.13 6.08 -31.23
N ASP A 250 11.17 6.57 -31.90
CA ASP A 250 11.72 7.90 -31.69
C ASP A 250 10.61 8.96 -31.80
N PRO A 251 10.39 9.79 -30.77
CA PRO A 251 9.31 10.78 -30.77
C PRO A 251 9.63 12.01 -31.61
N SER A 252 10.78 12.08 -32.27
CA SER A 252 11.14 13.25 -33.06
C SER A 252 10.39 13.31 -34.40
N PRO A 253 10.14 14.53 -34.91
CA PRO A 253 9.61 14.73 -36.24
C PRO A 253 10.37 13.98 -37.33
N SER A 254 9.64 13.45 -38.31
CA SER A 254 10.15 12.51 -39.32
C SER A 254 11.26 13.08 -40.20
N PHE A 255 11.36 14.40 -40.30
CA PHE A 255 12.36 15.11 -41.09
C PHE A 255 13.65 15.45 -40.31
N TYR A 256 13.70 15.19 -39.00
CA TYR A 256 14.92 15.37 -38.22
C TYR A 256 15.80 14.11 -38.22
N ASN A 257 17.08 14.31 -37.89
CA ASN A 257 17.97 13.20 -37.59
C ASN A 257 17.50 12.47 -36.33
N LEU A 258 17.89 11.20 -36.19
CA LEU A 258 17.59 10.39 -35.02
C LEU A 258 17.97 11.10 -33.72
N SER A 259 17.12 10.97 -32.71
CA SER A 259 17.33 11.66 -31.44
C SER A 259 18.53 11.10 -30.68
N SER A 260 19.23 12.03 -30.03
CA SER A 260 20.09 11.69 -28.89
C SER A 260 19.26 11.66 -27.61
N TYR A 261 19.59 10.73 -26.71
CA TYR A 261 18.84 10.53 -25.47
C TYR A 261 19.71 10.81 -24.25
N LYS A 262 19.20 11.63 -23.33
CA LYS A 262 19.86 11.92 -22.06
C LYS A 262 18.92 11.70 -20.88
N ILE A 263 19.43 10.98 -19.87
CA ILE A 263 18.74 10.87 -18.58
C ILE A 263 19.08 12.14 -17.79
N GLN A 264 18.07 12.94 -17.44
CA GLN A 264 18.28 14.18 -16.70
C GLN A 264 18.22 13.90 -15.19
N HIS A 265 17.02 13.65 -14.65
CA HIS A 265 16.76 13.29 -13.25
C HIS A 265 15.44 12.50 -13.14
N GLU A 266 15.27 11.73 -12.06
CA GLU A 266 14.01 11.09 -11.63
C GLU A 266 13.04 10.66 -12.74
N ASN A 267 13.41 9.60 -13.49
CA ASN A 267 12.53 8.97 -14.46
C ASN A 267 12.12 9.85 -15.65
N ILE A 268 12.91 10.87 -15.95
CA ILE A 268 12.78 11.70 -17.15
C ILE A 268 13.92 11.41 -18.12
N ILE A 269 13.54 11.15 -19.37
CA ILE A 269 14.43 11.10 -20.53
C ILE A 269 14.17 12.34 -21.37
N VAL A 270 15.23 13.00 -21.81
CA VAL A 270 15.17 14.06 -22.82
C VAL A 270 15.62 13.46 -24.14
N SER A 271 14.74 13.53 -25.15
CA SER A 271 15.02 13.21 -26.55
C SER A 271 15.33 14.50 -27.28
N SER A 272 16.52 14.63 -27.85
CA SER A 272 16.94 15.84 -28.56
C SER A 272 17.33 15.50 -29.99
N SER A 273 16.70 16.15 -30.96
CA SER A 273 16.99 16.02 -32.39
C SER A 273 17.02 17.38 -33.07
N GLY A 274 17.56 17.42 -34.29
CA GLY A 274 17.69 18.65 -35.04
C GLY A 274 18.20 18.44 -36.46
N ASP A 275 18.28 19.53 -37.20
CA ASP A 275 18.74 19.56 -38.59
C ASP A 275 20.10 20.27 -38.75
N SER A 276 20.63 20.25 -39.96
CA SER A 276 21.87 20.95 -40.33
C SER A 276 21.74 22.49 -40.31
N TYR A 277 20.54 23.02 -40.17
CA TYR A 277 20.27 24.45 -40.17
C TYR A 277 20.26 25.05 -38.74
N GLY A 278 20.43 24.20 -37.73
CA GLY A 278 20.47 24.59 -36.33
C GLY A 278 19.09 24.62 -35.67
N ASN A 279 18.05 24.10 -36.34
CA ASN A 279 16.77 23.88 -35.68
C ASN A 279 16.88 22.66 -34.78
N GLU A 280 16.33 22.76 -33.57
CA GLU A 280 16.42 21.72 -32.55
C GLU A 280 15.07 21.54 -31.86
N ILE A 281 14.70 20.29 -31.58
CA ILE A 281 13.58 19.94 -30.72
C ILE A 281 14.07 19.08 -29.56
N SER A 282 13.55 19.37 -28.36
CA SER A 282 13.79 18.60 -27.16
C SER A 282 12.46 18.17 -26.53
N ILE A 283 12.25 16.87 -26.43
CA ILE A 283 11.02 16.23 -25.93
C ILE A 283 11.31 15.56 -24.60
N PHE A 284 10.56 15.92 -23.57
CA PHE A 284 10.71 15.41 -22.22
C PHE A 284 9.71 14.29 -21.97
N LEU A 285 10.25 13.08 -21.80
CA LEU A 285 9.50 11.84 -21.59
C LEU A 285 9.58 11.44 -20.12
N LYS A 286 8.43 11.38 -19.44
CA LYS A 286 8.32 10.94 -18.04
C LYS A 286 7.79 9.50 -17.99
N LEU A 287 8.48 8.63 -17.26
CA LEU A 287 8.05 7.24 -17.06
C LEU A 287 6.96 7.13 -15.98
N ASP A 288 5.83 6.51 -16.32
CA ASP A 288 4.91 5.89 -15.37
C ASP A 288 5.37 4.46 -15.09
N SER A 289 6.09 4.28 -13.97
CA SER A 289 6.67 2.98 -13.57
C SER A 289 5.64 1.90 -13.21
N LYS A 290 4.37 2.25 -13.01
CA LYS A 290 3.29 1.30 -12.75
C LYS A 290 2.76 0.72 -14.06
N LYS A 291 2.61 1.56 -15.08
CA LYS A 291 2.11 1.18 -16.40
C LYS A 291 3.20 0.71 -17.36
N ASN A 292 4.47 1.02 -17.06
CA ASN A 292 5.60 0.87 -17.98
C ASN A 292 5.42 1.68 -19.28
N GLU A 293 4.85 2.88 -19.15
CA GLU A 293 4.56 3.78 -20.26
C GLU A 293 5.29 5.12 -20.08
N PHE A 294 5.64 5.75 -21.20
CA PHE A 294 6.15 7.12 -21.20
C PHE A 294 5.04 8.11 -21.54
N TYR A 295 5.12 9.29 -20.94
CA TYR A 295 4.26 10.43 -21.22
C TYR A 295 5.11 11.61 -21.66
N VAL A 296 4.70 12.31 -22.70
CA VAL A 296 5.29 13.58 -23.11
C VAL A 296 4.79 14.65 -22.15
N THR A 297 5.71 15.28 -21.43
CA THR A 297 5.37 16.30 -20.41
C THR A 297 5.72 17.71 -20.84
N LYS A 298 6.73 17.85 -21.70
CA LYS A 298 7.25 19.13 -22.18
C LYS A 298 7.89 18.95 -23.55
N VAL A 299 7.71 19.94 -24.42
CA VAL A 299 8.39 20.05 -25.71
C VAL A 299 9.00 21.45 -25.79
N ILE A 300 10.26 21.53 -26.18
CA ILE A 300 10.97 22.78 -26.47
C ILE A 300 11.44 22.72 -27.91
N VAL A 301 11.17 23.76 -28.70
CA VAL A 301 11.67 23.87 -30.08
C VAL A 301 12.44 25.18 -30.23
N ASN A 302 13.60 25.08 -30.83
CA ASN A 302 14.49 26.19 -31.17
C ASN A 302 14.51 26.32 -32.70
N PHE A 303 14.04 27.44 -33.24
CA PHE A 303 14.07 27.73 -34.67
C PHE A 303 15.06 28.84 -34.99
N VAL A 304 15.92 28.60 -35.98
CA VAL A 304 16.87 29.61 -36.49
C VAL A 304 16.21 30.39 -37.63
N LEU A 305 15.91 31.66 -37.42
CA LEU A 305 15.26 32.53 -38.41
C LEU A 305 16.31 33.24 -39.28
N LYS A 306 16.50 32.75 -40.52
CA LYS A 306 17.52 33.29 -41.46
C LYS A 306 17.15 34.61 -42.16
N GLN A 307 16.01 35.24 -41.85
CA GLN A 307 15.46 36.32 -42.67
C GLN A 307 15.92 37.75 -42.35
N LYS A 308 16.78 37.99 -41.36
CA LYS A 308 17.38 39.33 -41.11
C LYS A 308 18.86 39.22 -40.78
N SER A 309 19.59 40.34 -40.91
CA SER A 309 21.04 40.49 -40.65
C SER A 309 21.49 40.17 -39.21
N GLU A 310 20.58 39.67 -38.37
CA GLU A 310 20.77 39.28 -36.98
C GLU A 310 20.24 37.85 -36.82
N ASN A 311 21.04 36.95 -36.24
CA ASN A 311 20.67 35.56 -35.99
C ASN A 311 19.58 35.47 -34.92
N ASN A 312 18.33 35.64 -35.33
CA ASN A 312 17.18 35.56 -34.42
C ASN A 312 16.82 34.11 -34.14
N LEU A 313 16.73 33.76 -32.85
CA LEU A 313 16.31 32.45 -32.37
C LEU A 313 14.87 32.55 -31.86
N LYS A 314 13.93 31.82 -32.46
CA LYS A 314 12.57 31.66 -31.93
C LYS A 314 12.54 30.41 -31.06
N ILE A 315 12.28 30.57 -29.76
CA ILE A 315 12.16 29.47 -28.81
C ILE A 315 10.68 29.31 -28.46
N CYS A 316 10.15 28.12 -28.74
CA CYS A 316 8.80 27.73 -28.39
C CYS A 316 8.85 26.69 -27.26
N THR A 317 7.92 26.75 -26.30
CA THR A 317 7.84 25.77 -25.22
C THR A 317 6.39 25.46 -24.93
N ILE A 318 6.03 24.17 -24.98
CA ILE A 318 4.77 23.66 -24.47
C ILE A 318 5.08 22.82 -23.23
N ASP A 319 4.48 23.20 -22.11
CA ASP A 319 4.57 22.48 -20.84
C ASP A 319 3.23 21.82 -20.49
N ASN A 320 3.26 20.85 -19.56
CA ASN A 320 2.08 20.17 -19.02
C ASN A 320 1.22 19.40 -20.05
N ILE A 321 1.85 18.89 -21.12
CA ILE A 321 1.19 18.15 -22.22
C ILE A 321 0.51 16.85 -21.73
N ASN A 322 1.23 16.07 -20.92
CA ASN A 322 0.78 14.80 -20.31
C ASN A 322 0.06 13.83 -21.27
N ILE A 323 0.58 13.67 -22.49
CA ILE A 323 0.05 12.75 -23.51
C ILE A 323 0.84 11.43 -23.45
N PRO A 324 0.20 10.24 -23.44
CA PRO A 324 0.91 8.97 -23.60
C PRO A 324 1.73 8.98 -24.87
N LEU A 325 3.00 8.55 -24.81
CA LEU A 325 3.92 8.58 -25.94
C LEU A 325 3.37 7.86 -27.18
N VAL A 326 2.65 6.75 -26.98
CA VAL A 326 1.99 5.99 -28.06
C VAL A 326 0.92 6.79 -28.84
N ASN A 327 0.42 7.87 -28.26
CA ASN A 327 -0.58 8.76 -28.86
C ASN A 327 0.02 10.11 -29.26
N TYR A 328 1.34 10.28 -29.17
CA TYR A 328 2.01 11.54 -29.47
C TYR A 328 2.36 11.61 -30.96
N ASP A 329 1.82 12.60 -31.66
CA ASP A 329 2.17 12.93 -33.04
C ASP A 329 3.15 14.11 -33.05
N SER A 330 4.39 13.83 -33.43
CA SER A 330 5.48 14.82 -33.41
C SER A 330 5.36 15.85 -34.52
N ASP A 331 4.85 15.45 -35.69
CA ASP A 331 4.76 16.30 -36.86
C ASP A 331 3.62 17.32 -36.65
N GLU A 332 2.47 16.87 -36.13
CA GLU A 332 1.35 17.75 -35.78
C GLU A 332 1.75 18.80 -34.72
N ILE A 333 2.48 18.39 -33.68
CA ILE A 333 2.93 19.30 -32.62
C ILE A 333 3.96 20.30 -33.15
N TYR A 334 4.86 19.86 -34.03
CA TYR A 334 5.86 20.73 -34.64
C TYR A 334 5.23 21.81 -35.54
N GLU A 335 4.24 21.44 -36.36
CA GLU A 335 3.50 22.39 -37.19
C GLU A 335 2.81 23.46 -36.32
N LYS A 336 2.08 23.03 -35.28
CA LYS A 336 1.45 23.95 -34.32
C LYS A 336 2.44 24.93 -33.68
N LEU A 337 3.62 24.46 -33.32
CA LEU A 337 4.66 25.29 -32.69
C LEU A 337 5.31 26.28 -33.66
N THR A 338 5.35 25.94 -34.95
CA THR A 338 5.90 26.84 -35.97
C THR A 338 5.00 28.06 -36.13
N GLU A 339 3.69 27.85 -36.10
CA GLU A 339 2.65 28.88 -36.26
C GLU A 339 2.29 29.61 -34.95
N ALA A 340 2.72 29.10 -33.80
CA ALA A 340 2.44 29.65 -32.48
C ALA A 340 2.93 31.09 -32.32
N GLU A 341 2.01 31.99 -31.94
CA GLU A 341 2.26 33.41 -31.67
C GLU A 341 2.91 33.64 -30.29
N ASP A 342 2.74 32.71 -29.36
CA ASP A 342 3.19 32.76 -27.97
C ASP A 342 4.65 32.32 -27.75
N CYS A 343 5.40 32.07 -28.83
CA CYS A 343 6.81 31.76 -28.75
C CYS A 343 7.69 32.99 -28.49
N ILE A 344 8.76 32.78 -27.73
CA ILE A 344 9.70 33.84 -27.35
C ILE A 344 10.76 34.00 -28.44
N ILE A 345 10.88 35.22 -29.00
CA ILE A 345 11.98 35.56 -29.90
C ILE A 345 13.14 36.13 -29.08
N LYS A 346 14.32 35.51 -29.20
CA LYS A 346 15.57 36.02 -28.66
C LYS A 346 16.46 36.50 -29.80
N THR A 347 16.83 37.77 -29.76
CA THR A 347 17.95 38.34 -30.51
C THR A 347 19.24 37.92 -29.80
N GLN A 348 20.20 37.33 -30.52
CA GLN A 348 21.55 37.09 -29.98
C GLN A 348 22.41 38.34 -30.04
#